data_AF-A0A0L6JT24-F1
#
_entry.id   AF-A0A0L6JT24-F1
#
_cell.length_a   1.000
_cell.length_b   1.000
_cell.length_c   1.000
_cell.angle_alpha   90.00
_cell.angle_beta   90.00
_cell.angle_gamma   90.00
#
_symmetry.space_group_name_H-M   'P 1'
#
loop_
_entity.id
_entity.type
_entity.pdbx_description
1 polymer ?
#
loop_
_entity_poly.entity_id
_entity_poly.type
_entity_poly.pdbx_seq_one_letter_code
_entity_poly.pdbx_strand_id
1 'polypeptide(L)' 'MIYLIIVILIISIFDIKDMKKNNQKKDMIVYISFMLLIGVFGILYLSNPDQDSLSEIFLSLVGQEG' A
#
# COMPACT_ATOMS: atom_id res chain seq x y z
N MET A 1 9.45 -12.02 3.13
CA MET A 1 8.68 -10.88 2.57
C MET A 1 8.02 -11.22 1.23
N ILE A 2 8.72 -11.87 0.29
CA ILE A 2 8.15 -12.29 -1.01
C ILE A 2 6.84 -13.10 -0.90
N TYR A 3 6.75 -14.07 0.00
CA TYR A 3 5.52 -14.86 0.18
C TYR A 3 4.31 -14.00 0.61
N LEU A 4 4.52 -13.00 1.48
CA LEU A 4 3.47 -12.07 1.88
C LEU A 4 3.00 -11.22 0.70
N ILE A 5 3.93 -10.74 -0.14
CA ILE A 5 3.60 -9.98 -1.35
C ILE A 5 2.74 -10.82 -2.30
N ILE A 6 3.09 -12.10 -2.48
CA ILE A 6 2.30 -13.02 -3.32
C ILE A 6 0.88 -13.20 -2.77
N VAL A 7 0.74 -13.40 -1.44
CA VAL A 7 -0.57 -13.53 -0.79
C VAL A 7 -1.41 -12.25 -0.99
N ILE A 8 -0.81 -11.07 -0.79
CA ILE A 8 -1.49 -9.78 -0.99
C ILE A 8 -1.95 -9.62 -2.45
N LEU A 9 -1.12 -9.99 -3.43
CA LEU A 9 -1.49 -9.93 -4.85
C LEU A 9 -2.67 -10.84 -5.17
N ILE A 10 -2.67 -12.07 -4.64
CA ILE A 10 -3.76 -13.03 -4.85
C ILE A 10 -5.07 -12.48 -4.26
N ILE A 11 -5.05 -12.03 -3.00
CA ILE A 11 -6.22 -11.44 -2.34
C ILE A 11 -6.73 -10.23 -3.13
N SER A 12 -5.83 -9.35 -3.57
CA SER A 12 -6.19 -8.17 -4.36
C SER A 12 -6.93 -8.50 -5.65
N ILE A 13 -6.52 -9.56 -6.34
CA ILE A 13 -7.19 -10.01 -7.57
C ILE A 13 -8.61 -10.50 -7.25
N PHE A 14 -8.78 -11.23 -6.14
CA PHE A 14 -10.11 -11.68 -5.71
C PHE A 14 -11.03 -10.53 -5.35
N ASP A 15 -10.54 -9.53 -4.59
CA ASP A 15 -11.32 -8.36 -4.19
C ASP A 15 -11.77 -7.54 -5.40
N ILE A 16 -10.85 -7.27 -6.35
CA ILE A 16 -11.19 -6.54 -7.59
C ILE A 16 -12.24 -7.33 -8.40
N LYS A 17 -12.11 -8.65 -8.46
CA LYS A 17 -13.08 -9.50 -9.17
C LYS A 17 -14.46 -9.44 -8.53
N ASP A 18 -14.53 -9.43 -7.20
CA ASP A 18 -15.78 -9.34 -6.45
C ASP A 18 -16.44 -7.95 -6.61
N MET A 19 -15.67 -6.88 -6.44
CA MET A 19 -16.15 -5.50 -6.67
C MET A 19 -16.66 -5.29 -8.09
N LYS A 20 -15.96 -5.85 -9.09
CA LYS A 20 -16.39 -5.81 -10.50
C LYS A 20 -17.71 -6.57 -10.69
N LYS A 21 -17.87 -7.73 -10.07
CA LYS A 21 -19.11 -8.53 -10.12
C LYS A 21 -20.30 -7.77 -9.50
N ASN A 22 -20.05 -7.02 -8.43
CA ASN A 22 -21.06 -6.25 -7.70
C ASN A 22 -21.30 -4.84 -8.26
N ASN A 23 -20.68 -4.48 -9.40
CA ASN A 23 -20.76 -3.14 -10.01
C ASN A 23 -20.34 -1.98 -9.08
N GLN A 24 -19.51 -2.24 -8.08
CA GLN A 24 -19.03 -1.27 -7.09
C GLN A 24 -17.86 -0.45 -7.64
N LYS A 25 -18.11 0.34 -8.69
CA LYS A 25 -17.07 1.08 -9.42
C LYS A 25 -16.34 2.12 -8.55
N LYS A 26 -17.05 2.78 -7.62
CA LYS A 26 -16.46 3.78 -6.72
C LYS A 26 -15.49 3.12 -5.75
N ASP A 27 -15.93 2.05 -5.11
CA ASP A 27 -15.13 1.33 -4.11
C ASP A 27 -13.90 0.70 -4.76
N MET A 28 -14.04 0.18 -5.99
CA MET A 28 -12.93 -0.33 -6.78
C MET A 28 -11.86 0.74 -7.06
N ILE A 29 -12.27 1.97 -7.40
CA ILE A 29 -11.32 3.07 -7.63
C ILE A 29 -10.55 3.40 -6.35
N VAL A 30 -11.26 3.55 -5.23
CA VAL A 30 -10.64 3.84 -3.92
C VAL A 30 -9.67 2.72 -3.54
N TYR A 31 -10.08 1.47 -3.71
CA TYR A 31 -9.25 0.31 -3.43
C TYR A 31 -7.96 0.29 -4.25
N ILE A 32 -8.05 0.51 -5.57
CA ILE A 32 -6.88 0.55 -6.46
C ILE A 32 -5.94 1.70 -6.08
N SER A 33 -6.48 2.88 -5.74
CA SER A 33 -5.67 4.01 -5.28
C SER A 33 -4.88 3.69 -4.01
N PHE A 34 -5.51 3.04 -3.02
CA PHE A 34 -4.82 2.59 -1.81
C PHE A 34 -3.79 1.50 -2.11
N MET A 35 -4.10 0.53 -2.97
CA MET A 35 -3.17 -0.52 -3.35
C MET A 35 -1.92 0.02 -4.05
N LEU A 36 -2.07 1.04 -4.92
CA LEU A 36 -0.93 1.74 -5.52
C LEU A 36 -0.11 2.47 -4.46
N LEU A 37 -0.76 3.17 -3.52
CA LEU A 37 -0.09 3.88 -2.44
C LEU A 37 0.74 2.93 -1.57
N ILE A 38 0.15 1.80 -1.16
CA ILE A 38 0.81 0.75 -0.38
C ILE A 38 1.94 0.11 -1.18
N GLY A 39 1.75 -0.11 -2.48
CA GLY A 39 2.81 -0.62 -3.37
C GLY A 39 4.03 0.31 -3.41
N VAL A 40 3.80 1.61 -3.54
CA VAL A 40 4.87 2.62 -3.49
C VAL A 40 5.58 2.60 -2.14
N PHE A 41 4.84 2.63 -1.03
CA PHE A 41 5.43 2.54 0.30
C PHE A 41 6.22 1.25 0.53
N GLY A 42 5.70 0.11 0.05
CA GLY A 42 6.36 -1.18 0.14
C GLY A 42 7.68 -1.20 -0.65
N ILE A 43 7.70 -0.60 -1.84
CA ILE A 43 8.94 -0.45 -2.62
C ILE A 43 9.94 0.46 -1.89
N LEU A 44 9.50 1.62 -1.40
CA LEU A 44 10.37 2.55 -0.67
C LEU A 44 11.00 1.88 0.56
N TYR A 45 10.20 1.13 1.34
CA TYR A 45 10.67 0.38 2.49
C TYR A 45 11.69 -0.71 2.12
N LEU A 46 11.42 -1.47 1.05
CA LEU A 46 12.33 -2.55 0.62
C LEU A 46 13.60 -2.03 -0.06
N SER A 47 13.55 -0.86 -0.70
CA SER A 47 14.69 -0.27 -1.40
C SER A 47 15.71 0.37 -0.46
N ASN A 48 15.28 0.86 0.71
CA ASN A 48 16.18 1.42 1.72
C ASN A 48 15.74 0.98 3.13
N PRO A 49 16.10 -0.25 3.54
CA PRO A 49 15.71 -0.76 4.86
C PRO A 49 16.39 -0.03 6.03
N ASP A 50 17.48 0.70 5.78
CA ASP A 50 18.24 1.47 6.77
C ASP A 50 17.90 2.97 6.80
N GLN A 51 16.93 3.44 5.99
CA GLN A 51 16.45 4.82 6.07
C GLN A 51 15.54 5.03 7.28
N ASP A 52 15.55 6.26 7.80
CA ASP A 52 14.65 6.75 8.85
C ASP A 52 13.24 6.23 8.62
N SER A 53 12.63 5.74 9.69
CA SER A 53 11.32 5.09 9.60
C SER A 53 10.31 6.02 8.92
N LEU A 54 9.33 5.48 8.19
CA LEU A 54 8.27 6.34 7.61
C LEU A 54 7.63 7.25 8.67
N SER A 55 7.51 6.77 9.91
CA SER A 55 7.12 7.54 11.09
C SER A 55 8.01 8.76 11.34
N GLU A 56 9.32 8.62 11.21
CA GLU A 56 10.32 9.68 11.40
C GLU A 56 10.31 10.70 10.26
N ILE A 57 10.06 10.26 9.03
CA ILE A 57 9.79 11.15 7.88
C ILE A 57 8.49 11.95 8.10
N PHE A 58 7.43 11.32 8.61
CA PHE A 58 6.18 12.03 8.91
C PHE A 58 6.31 12.99 10.10
N LEU A 59 7.05 12.60 11.14
CA LEU A 59 7.31 13.44 12.31
C LEU A 59 8.17 14.66 11.96
N SER A 60 9.22 14.48 11.15
CA SER A 60 10.05 15.57 10.65
C SER A 60 9.27 16.54 9.74
N LEU A 61 8.34 16.04 8.91
CA LEU A 61 7.44 16.89 8.11
C LEU A 61 6.44 17.70 8.96
N VAL A 62 6.04 17.17 10.12
CA VAL A 62 5.15 17.85 11.07
C VAL A 62 5.94 18.80 12.01
N GLY A 63 7.27 18.86 11.89
CA GLY A 63 8.14 19.72 12.69
C GLY A 63 8.43 19.19 14.09
N GLN A 64 8.11 17.92 14.36
CA GLN A 64 8.63 17.19 15.51
C GLN A 64 9.89 16.45 15.07
N GLU A 65 11.03 17.12 15.22
CA GLU A 65 12.34 16.47 15.15
C GLU A 65 12.43 15.47 16.32
N GLY A 66 12.72 14.21 16.00
CA GLY A 66 12.96 13.13 16.97
C GLY A 66 14.37 13.18 17.52
#